data_AF-A0A372FD90-F1
#
_entry.id   AF-A0A372FD90-F1
#
_cell.length_a   1.000
_cell.length_b   1.000
_cell.length_c   1.000
_cell.angle_alpha   90.00
_cell.angle_beta   90.00
_cell.angle_gamma   90.00
#
_symmetry.space_group_name_H-M   'P 1'
#
loop_
_entity.id
_entity.type
_entity.pdbx_description
1 polymer ?
#
loop_
_entity_poly.entity_id
_entity_poly.type
_entity_poly.pdbx_seq_one_letter_code
_entity_poly.pdbx_strand_id
1 'polypeptide(L)'
;MKNIHLTDEEIQRYALETENCPKVWTDHIQHCPHCQQQVQAYQLLFEGIESQEQVMFDFDLADLVIEQLPQSKPVQDKPFVFSIAAVVALMIGVAGYVFGNSLTNLFFYLQPILVGLVILTSFGVMVFLGIDMYQRYKVQMKVLNFY
;
A
#
# COMPACT_ATOMS: atom_id res chain seq x y z
N MET A 1 36.65 -53.88 -0.73
CA MET A 1 35.55 -53.01 -0.26
C MET A 1 35.00 -52.28 -1.48
N LYS A 2 33.68 -52.11 -1.61
CA LYS A 2 33.03 -51.67 -2.85
C LYS A 2 33.69 -50.40 -3.41
N ASN A 3 34.36 -50.56 -4.55
CA ASN A 3 35.10 -49.53 -5.30
C ASN A 3 34.13 -48.54 -5.98
N ILE A 4 33.33 -47.85 -5.18
CA ILE A 4 32.47 -46.78 -5.70
C ILE A 4 33.24 -45.50 -5.44
N HIS A 5 33.94 -45.05 -6.48
CA HIS A 5 34.53 -43.73 -6.51
C HIS A 5 33.44 -42.67 -6.69
N LEU A 6 33.74 -41.45 -6.27
CA LEU A 6 32.90 -40.29 -6.60
C LEU A 6 32.77 -40.16 -8.12
N THR A 7 31.62 -39.68 -8.58
CA THR A 7 31.44 -39.36 -10.00
C THR A 7 32.27 -38.13 -10.35
N ASP A 8 32.56 -37.95 -11.64
CA ASP A 8 33.35 -36.81 -12.10
C ASP A 8 32.68 -35.47 -11.76
N GLU A 9 31.34 -35.39 -11.84
CA GLU A 9 30.56 -34.21 -11.43
C GLU A 9 30.71 -33.90 -9.93
N GLU A 10 30.75 -34.94 -9.07
CA GLU A 10 30.93 -34.79 -7.63
C GLU A 10 32.34 -34.28 -7.31
N ILE A 11 33.35 -34.79 -8.02
CA ILE A 11 34.74 -34.37 -7.88
C ILE A 11 34.93 -32.92 -8.34
N GLN A 12 34.37 -32.54 -9.49
CA GLN A 12 34.41 -31.17 -10.00
C GLN A 12 33.75 -30.19 -9.03
N ARG A 13 32.56 -30.54 -8.53
CA ARG A 13 31.83 -29.70 -7.56
C ARG A 13 32.61 -29.56 -6.24
N TYR A 14 33.26 -30.63 -5.78
CA TYR A 14 34.13 -30.56 -4.60
C TYR A 14 35.35 -29.66 -4.82
N ALA A 15 35.94 -29.69 -6.02
CA ALA A 15 37.07 -28.85 -6.38
C ALA A 15 36.70 -27.36 -6.51
N LEU A 16 35.48 -27.04 -6.94
CA LEU A 16 34.93 -25.67 -7.03
C LEU A 16 34.48 -25.11 -5.67
N GLU A 17 33.75 -25.90 -4.87
CA GLU A 17 33.09 -25.43 -3.65
C GLU A 17 33.40 -26.35 -2.46
N THR A 18 34.65 -26.38 -2.04
CA THR A 18 35.11 -27.31 -0.98
C THR A 18 34.36 -27.13 0.34
N GLU A 19 33.89 -25.92 0.67
CA GLU A 19 33.20 -25.61 1.94
C GLU A 19 31.71 -26.01 1.95
N ASN A 20 31.06 -26.09 0.79
CA ASN A 20 29.61 -26.38 0.68
C ASN A 20 29.30 -27.84 0.30
N CYS A 21 30.29 -28.73 0.36
CA CYS A 21 30.12 -30.13 -0.01
C CYS A 21 29.69 -31.03 1.16
N PRO A 22 28.96 -32.13 0.89
CA PRO A 22 28.64 -33.14 1.89
C PRO A 22 29.89 -33.72 2.56
N LYS A 23 29.85 -33.85 3.89
CA LYS A 23 30.97 -34.41 4.69
C LYS A 23 31.43 -35.81 4.25
N VAL A 24 30.53 -36.58 3.63
CA VAL A 24 30.81 -37.93 3.10
C VAL A 24 31.84 -37.87 1.96
N TRP A 25 31.83 -36.82 1.14
CA TRP A 25 32.81 -36.67 0.06
C TRP A 25 34.18 -36.31 0.60
N THR A 26 34.24 -35.40 1.58
CA THR A 26 35.49 -35.04 2.28
C THR A 26 36.14 -36.27 2.89
N ASP A 27 35.35 -37.09 3.59
CA ASP A 27 35.83 -38.33 4.20
C ASP A 27 36.31 -39.35 3.15
N HIS A 28 35.59 -39.50 2.04
CA HIS A 28 36.01 -40.37 0.94
C HIS A 28 37.32 -39.90 0.29
N ILE A 29 37.46 -38.60 0.01
CA ILE A 29 38.64 -38.02 -0.66
C ILE A 29 39.88 -38.14 0.22
N GLN A 30 39.74 -38.01 1.54
CA GLN A 30 40.85 -38.21 2.48
C GLN A 30 41.37 -39.66 2.50
N HIS A 31 40.52 -40.63 2.18
CA HIS A 31 40.85 -42.05 2.22
C HIS A 31 41.01 -42.70 0.83
N CYS A 32 40.77 -41.96 -0.26
CA CYS A 32 40.86 -42.46 -1.63
C CYS A 32 41.90 -41.68 -2.46
N PRO A 33 43.10 -42.27 -2.71
CA PRO A 33 44.17 -41.60 -3.46
C PRO A 33 43.77 -41.22 -4.89
N HIS A 34 42.92 -42.04 -5.53
CA HIS A 34 42.45 -41.77 -6.89
C HIS A 34 41.59 -40.50 -6.95
N CYS A 35 40.60 -40.37 -6.07
CA CYS A 35 39.75 -39.19 -6.02
C CYS A 35 40.54 -37.95 -5.58
N GLN A 36 41.52 -38.10 -4.67
CA GLN A 36 42.41 -37.01 -4.27
C GLN A 36 43.21 -36.44 -5.45
N GLN A 37 43.78 -37.30 -6.29
CA GLN A 37 44.54 -36.87 -7.46
C GLN A 37 43.65 -36.16 -8.49
N GLN A 38 42.42 -36.64 -8.70
CA GLN A 38 41.46 -35.99 -9.61
C GLN A 38 41.03 -34.61 -9.09
N VAL A 39 40.75 -34.48 -7.78
CA VAL A 39 40.44 -33.18 -7.16
C VAL A 39 41.59 -32.18 -7.38
N GLN A 40 42.83 -32.60 -7.14
CA GLN A 40 44.00 -31.72 -7.36
C GLN A 40 44.14 -31.27 -8.81
N ALA A 41 43.87 -32.15 -9.77
CA ALA A 41 43.90 -31.81 -11.19
C ALA A 41 42.86 -30.73 -11.54
N TYR A 42 41.63 -30.85 -11.01
CA TYR A 42 40.59 -29.84 -11.21
C TYR A 42 40.89 -28.53 -10.49
N GLN A 43 41.43 -28.56 -9.26
CA GLN A 43 41.84 -27.37 -8.53
C GLN A 43 42.89 -26.57 -9.31
N LEU A 44 43.90 -27.25 -9.88
CA LEU A 44 44.92 -26.61 -10.70
C LEU A 44 44.34 -26.01 -11.99
N LEU A 45 43.34 -26.67 -12.57
CA LEU A 45 42.61 -26.15 -13.74
C LEU A 45 41.84 -24.87 -13.38
N PHE A 46 41.12 -24.85 -12.27
CA PHE A 46 40.37 -23.67 -11.82
C PHE A 46 41.28 -22.51 -11.44
N GLU A 47 42.39 -22.75 -10.76
CA GLU A 47 43.42 -21.74 -10.48
C GLU A 47 43.98 -21.13 -11.79
N GLY A 48 44.17 -21.96 -12.82
CA GLY A 48 44.55 -21.52 -14.16
C GLY A 48 43.47 -20.69 -14.89
N ILE A 49 42.20 -20.83 -14.53
CA ILE A 49 41.09 -20.02 -15.05
C ILE A 49 40.97 -18.71 -14.27
N GLU A 50 41.05 -18.76 -12.93
CA GLU A 50 40.97 -17.57 -12.06
C GLU A 50 42.15 -16.62 -12.26
N SER A 51 43.32 -17.14 -12.62
CA SER A 51 44.51 -16.33 -12.94
C SER A 51 44.43 -15.64 -14.30
N GLN A 52 43.41 -15.92 -15.11
CA GLN A 52 43.18 -15.17 -16.35
C GLN A 52 42.70 -13.76 -16.02
N GLU A 53 43.06 -12.82 -16.90
CA GLU A 53 42.67 -11.43 -16.73
C GLU A 53 41.14 -11.33 -16.69
N GLN A 54 40.60 -10.76 -15.60
CA GLN A 54 39.17 -10.60 -15.44
C GLN A 54 38.64 -9.77 -16.62
N VAL A 55 37.67 -10.32 -17.33
CA VAL A 55 37.02 -9.65 -18.45
C VAL A 55 36.26 -8.45 -17.88
N MET A 56 36.86 -7.27 -18.02
CA MET A 56 36.19 -6.00 -17.82
C MET A 56 35.21 -5.82 -18.97
N PHE A 57 33.91 -5.76 -18.66
CA PHE A 57 32.93 -5.35 -19.65
C PHE A 57 33.07 -3.84 -19.88
N ASP A 58 33.06 -3.42 -21.15
CA ASP A 58 33.09 -1.99 -21.54
C ASP A 58 31.79 -1.24 -21.20
N PHE A 59 30.84 -1.90 -20.54
CA PHE A 59 29.52 -1.38 -20.20
C PHE A 59 29.08 -1.86 -18.81
N ASP A 60 28.16 -1.12 -18.20
CA ASP A 60 27.59 -1.49 -16.90
C ASP A 60 26.64 -2.68 -17.05
N LEU A 61 27.19 -3.88 -16.79
CA LEU A 61 26.43 -5.13 -16.83
C LEU A 61 25.37 -5.18 -15.73
N ALA A 62 25.59 -4.51 -14.59
CA ALA A 62 24.65 -4.57 -13.47
C ALA A 62 23.33 -3.89 -13.86
N ASP A 63 23.39 -2.73 -14.49
CA ASP A 63 22.21 -2.01 -14.98
C ASP A 63 21.44 -2.84 -16.03
N LEU A 64 22.16 -3.46 -16.96
CA LEU A 64 21.55 -4.28 -18.02
C LEU A 64 20.84 -5.53 -17.47
N VAL A 65 21.37 -6.14 -16.41
CA VAL A 65 20.80 -7.34 -15.79
C VAL A 65 19.63 -6.99 -14.88
N ILE A 66 19.69 -5.87 -14.16
CA ILE A 66 18.60 -5.41 -13.29
C ILE A 66 17.31 -5.20 -14.09
N GLU A 67 17.40 -4.67 -15.31
CA GLU A 67 16.26 -4.49 -16.20
C GLU A 67 15.62 -5.81 -16.66
N GLN A 68 16.38 -6.91 -16.67
CA GLN A 68 15.89 -8.24 -17.06
C GLN A 68 15.31 -9.04 -15.88
N LEU A 69 15.45 -8.55 -14.64
CA LEU A 69 14.87 -9.23 -13.50
C LEU A 69 13.34 -9.11 -13.54
N PRO A 70 12.61 -10.22 -13.30
CA PRO A 70 11.16 -10.16 -13.22
C PRO A 70 10.77 -9.20 -12.10
N GLN A 71 10.12 -8.10 -12.46
CA GLN A 71 9.64 -7.12 -11.49
C GLN A 71 8.73 -7.83 -10.50
N SER A 72 9.02 -7.65 -9.20
CA SER A 72 8.16 -8.09 -8.12
C SER A 72 6.77 -7.48 -8.35
N LYS A 73 5.82 -8.32 -8.76
CA LYS A 73 4.43 -7.89 -8.89
C LYS A 73 4.00 -7.42 -7.50
N PRO A 74 3.52 -6.17 -7.34
CA PRO A 74 2.94 -5.77 -6.07
C PRO A 74 1.85 -6.77 -5.74
N VAL A 75 2.01 -7.48 -4.63
CA VAL A 75 1.00 -8.38 -4.09
C VAL A 75 -0.14 -7.47 -3.65
N GLN A 76 -1.04 -7.20 -4.59
CA GLN A 76 -2.22 -6.41 -4.32
C GLN A 76 -3.11 -7.31 -3.45
N ASP A 77 -3.02 -7.13 -2.14
CA ASP A 77 -3.85 -7.80 -1.13
C ASP A 77 -5.29 -7.27 -1.20
N LYS A 78 -5.92 -7.49 -2.37
CA LYS A 78 -7.34 -7.27 -2.64
C LYS A 78 -8.21 -7.81 -1.50
N PRO A 79 -8.00 -9.01 -0.93
CA PRO A 79 -8.84 -9.48 0.17
C PRO A 79 -8.75 -8.63 1.45
N PHE A 80 -7.60 -8.01 1.74
CA PHE A 80 -7.43 -7.14 2.92
C PHE A 80 -8.11 -5.79 2.74
N VAL A 81 -8.07 -5.23 1.53
CA VAL A 81 -8.79 -3.98 1.21
C VAL A 81 -10.30 -4.21 1.28
N PHE A 82 -10.79 -5.35 0.77
CA PHE A 82 -12.21 -5.70 0.85
C PHE A 82 -12.68 -5.96 2.29
N SER A 83 -11.86 -6.54 3.16
CA SER A 83 -12.23 -6.76 4.56
C SER A 83 -12.36 -5.44 5.33
N ILE A 84 -11.44 -4.50 5.12
CA ILE A 84 -11.53 -3.14 5.70
C ILE A 84 -12.79 -2.43 5.21
N ALA A 85 -13.08 -2.47 3.90
CA ALA A 85 -14.27 -1.85 3.35
C ALA A 85 -15.57 -2.43 3.93
N ALA A 86 -15.62 -3.75 4.14
CA ALA A 86 -16.77 -4.42 4.75
C ALA A 86 -16.98 -4.00 6.22
N VAL A 87 -15.91 -3.87 7.00
CA VAL A 87 -15.99 -3.41 8.41
C VAL A 87 -16.49 -1.98 8.48
N VAL A 88 -15.98 -1.09 7.61
CA VAL A 88 -16.44 0.30 7.56
C VAL A 88 -17.92 0.38 7.17
N ALA A 89 -18.33 -0.36 6.15
CA ALA A 89 -19.74 -0.41 5.73
C ALA A 89 -20.65 -0.92 6.85
N LEU A 90 -20.22 -1.93 7.60
CA LEU A 90 -20.96 -2.48 8.74
C LEU A 90 -21.07 -1.47 9.88
N MET A 91 -19.99 -0.76 10.21
CA MET A 91 -19.98 0.31 11.22
C MET A 91 -20.97 1.43 10.86
N ILE A 92 -20.97 1.87 9.60
CA ILE A 92 -21.91 2.89 9.11
C ILE A 92 -23.36 2.37 9.18
N GLY A 93 -23.59 1.11 8.78
CA GLY A 93 -24.90 0.48 8.86
C GLY A 93 -25.43 0.38 10.29
N VAL A 94 -24.59 -0.05 11.24
CA VAL A 94 -24.95 -0.14 12.67
C VAL A 94 -25.21 1.24 13.25
N ALA A 95 -24.35 2.23 12.97
CA ALA A 95 -24.57 3.60 13.41
C ALA A 95 -25.87 4.17 12.84
N GLY A 96 -26.15 3.93 11.56
CA GLY A 96 -27.39 4.34 10.90
C GLY A 96 -28.62 3.65 11.50
N TYR A 97 -28.54 2.38 11.88
CA TYR A 97 -29.64 1.67 12.51
C TYR A 97 -29.92 2.16 13.95
N VAL A 98 -28.87 2.31 14.77
CA VAL A 98 -29.00 2.74 16.17
C VAL A 98 -29.40 4.21 16.29
N PHE A 99 -28.73 5.08 15.52
CA PHE A 99 -28.95 6.52 15.59
C PHE A 99 -29.94 7.03 14.56
N GLY A 100 -30.41 6.21 13.62
CA GLY A 100 -31.32 6.63 12.55
C GLY A 100 -32.58 7.30 13.08
N ASN A 101 -33.22 6.69 14.07
CA ASN A 101 -34.43 7.28 14.68
C ASN A 101 -34.13 8.56 15.48
N SER A 102 -32.93 8.67 16.05
CA SER A 102 -32.51 9.89 16.76
C SER A 102 -32.19 11.03 15.78
N LEU A 103 -31.54 10.72 14.66
CA LEU A 103 -31.23 11.66 13.60
C LEU A 103 -32.49 12.17 12.91
N THR A 104 -33.43 11.29 12.56
CA THR A 104 -34.71 11.70 11.96
C THR A 104 -35.51 12.57 12.92
N ASN A 105 -35.58 12.21 14.20
CA ASN A 105 -36.23 13.06 15.21
C ASN A 105 -35.56 14.42 15.32
N LEU A 106 -34.22 14.48 15.32
CA LEU A 106 -33.48 15.75 15.37
C LEU A 106 -33.84 16.65 14.16
N PHE A 107 -33.95 16.07 12.96
CA PHE A 107 -34.43 16.80 11.77
C PHE A 107 -35.89 17.25 11.89
N PHE A 108 -36.79 16.42 12.42
CA PHE A 108 -38.18 16.80 12.68
C PHE A 108 -38.31 17.91 13.72
N TYR A 109 -37.44 17.98 14.73
CA TYR A 109 -37.41 19.08 15.70
C TYR A 109 -36.70 20.33 15.17
N LEU A 110 -35.76 20.21 14.24
CA LEU A 110 -35.07 21.36 13.63
C LEU A 110 -36.00 22.16 12.69
N GLN A 111 -36.84 21.46 11.94
CA GLN A 111 -37.78 22.06 10.98
C GLN A 111 -38.72 23.11 11.60
N PRO A 112 -39.43 22.86 12.72
CA PRO A 112 -40.31 23.86 13.34
C PRO A 112 -39.55 25.05 13.91
N ILE A 113 -38.29 24.87 14.36
CA ILE A 113 -37.45 25.97 14.86
C ILE A 113 -37.09 26.93 13.71
N LEU A 114 -36.66 26.37 12.57
CA LEU A 114 -36.34 27.16 11.38
C LEU A 114 -37.58 27.88 10.84
N VAL A 115 -38.72 27.18 10.76
CA VAL A 115 -40.00 27.77 10.34
C VAL A 115 -40.43 28.88 11.32
N GLY A 116 -40.27 28.67 12.63
CA GLY A 116 -40.56 29.68 13.65
C GLY A 116 -39.70 30.94 13.50
N LEU A 117 -38.40 30.79 13.22
CA LEU A 117 -37.50 31.91 12.94
C LEU A 117 -37.91 32.70 11.70
N VAL A 118 -38.26 32.02 10.61
CA VAL A 118 -38.73 32.66 9.38
C VAL A 118 -40.05 33.40 9.62
N ILE A 119 -40.99 32.83 10.36
CA ILE A 119 -42.25 33.50 10.69
C ILE A 119 -42.01 34.72 11.57
N LEU A 120 -41.19 34.59 12.61
CA LEU A 120 -40.90 35.69 13.54
C LEU A 120 -40.22 36.86 12.82
N THR A 121 -39.23 36.58 11.98
CA THR A 121 -38.53 37.60 11.19
C THR A 121 -39.45 38.26 10.17
N SER A 122 -40.25 37.46 9.44
CA SER A 122 -41.23 37.97 8.47
C SER A 122 -42.27 38.87 9.14
N PHE A 123 -42.80 38.46 10.30
CA PHE A 123 -43.76 39.25 11.07
C PHE A 123 -43.14 40.55 11.58
N GLY A 124 -41.91 40.51 12.10
CA GLY A 124 -41.19 41.70 12.54
C GLY A 124 -41.00 42.72 11.42
N VAL A 125 -40.57 42.26 10.24
CA VAL A 125 -40.43 43.11 9.05
C VAL A 125 -41.78 43.69 8.62
N MET A 126 -42.84 42.88 8.63
CA MET A 126 -44.19 43.33 8.25
C MET A 126 -44.72 44.42 9.19
N VAL A 127 -44.55 44.27 10.50
CA VAL A 127 -44.94 45.28 11.49
C VAL A 127 -44.13 46.56 11.30
N PHE A 128 -42.81 46.43 11.11
CA PHE A 128 -41.94 47.57 10.89
C PHE A 128 -42.33 48.38 9.64
N LEU A 129 -42.54 47.68 8.51
CA LEU A 129 -43.01 48.30 7.26
C LEU A 129 -44.40 48.92 7.41
N GLY A 130 -45.30 48.29 8.16
CA GLY A 130 -46.63 48.83 8.44
C GLY A 130 -46.56 50.13 9.24
N ILE A 131 -45.68 50.22 10.24
CA ILE A 131 -45.45 51.45 11.01
C ILE A 131 -44.85 52.54 10.12
N ASP A 132 -43.83 52.24 9.33
CA ASP A 132 -43.21 53.20 8.41
C ASP A 132 -44.22 53.75 7.40
N MET A 133 -45.03 52.87 6.80
CA MET A 133 -46.08 53.27 5.86
C MET A 133 -47.14 54.15 6.52
N TYR A 134 -47.57 53.82 7.75
CA TYR A 134 -48.54 54.63 8.49
C TYR A 134 -47.99 56.01 8.84
N GLN A 135 -46.73 56.09 9.27
CA GLN A 135 -46.06 57.37 9.55
C GLN A 135 -45.96 58.23 8.29
N ARG A 136 -45.52 57.64 7.16
CA ARG A 136 -45.46 58.33 5.86
C ARG A 136 -46.83 58.85 5.43
N TYR A 137 -47.88 58.03 5.57
CA TYR A 137 -49.25 58.43 5.25
C TYR A 137 -49.70 59.63 6.10
N LYS A 138 -49.44 59.60 7.42
CA LYS A 138 -49.77 60.71 8.32
C LYS A 138 -49.03 62.00 7.94
N VAL A 139 -47.76 61.90 7.54
CA VAL A 139 -46.97 63.04 7.07
C VAL A 139 -47.56 63.61 5.77
N GLN A 140 -47.88 62.76 4.79
CA GLN A 140 -48.50 63.18 3.53
C GLN A 140 -49.84 63.88 3.76
N MET A 141 -50.70 63.33 4.61
CA MET A 141 -51.98 63.96 4.98
C MET A 141 -51.80 65.32 5.65
N LYS A 142 -50.74 65.50 6.47
CA LYS A 142 -50.45 66.80 7.11
C LYS A 142 -50.00 67.84 6.09
N VAL A 143 -49.23 67.44 5.07
CA VAL A 143 -48.80 68.34 3.99
C VAL A 143 -50.00 68.78 3.14
N LEU A 144 -50.92 67.86 2.81
CA LEU A 144 -52.11 68.19 2.02
C LEU A 144 -53.10 69.09 2.78
N ASN A 145 -53.23 68.97 4.10
CA ASN A 145 -54.12 69.82 4.91
C ASN A 145 -53.60 71.24 5.14
N PHE A 146 -52.36 71.55 4.74
CA PHE A 146 -51.74 72.86 4.88
C PHE A 146 -51.80 73.72 3.59
N TYR A 147 -52.46 73.24 2.54
CA TYR A 147 -52.71 73.95 1.27
C TYR A 147 -54.22 74.14 1.08
#